data_AF-A0A9D4KK29-F1
#
_entry.id   AF-A0A9D4KK29-F1
#
_cell.length_a   1.000
_cell.length_b   1.000
_cell.length_c   1.000
_cell.angle_alpha   90.00
_cell.angle_beta   90.00
_cell.angle_gamma   90.00
#
_symmetry.space_group_name_H-M   'P 1'
#
loop_
_entity.id
_entity.type
_entity.pdbx_description
1 polymer ?
#
loop_
_entity_poly.entity_id
_entity_poly.type
_entity_poly.pdbx_seq_one_letter_code
_entity_poly.pdbx_strand_id
1 'polypeptide(L)'
;MSIFGPFRSYYYCECAKFIQEHIGETVTKFMMAKIACKAYLKAMVPANIVAGFRKTGIFPCCPEAVPADKLYPSETFRETSSLLKIIELKSGKEAVEKLKDEQS
;
A
#
# COMPACT_ATOMS: atom_id res chain seq x y z
N MET A 1 1.82 -4.22 -9.69
CA MET A 1 1.38 -2.87 -10.08
C MET A 1 1.17 -2.85 -11.59
N SER A 2 0.01 -2.41 -12.07
CA SER A 2 -0.37 -2.58 -13.48
C SER A 2 0.28 -1.57 -14.45
N ILE A 3 0.56 -0.36 -14.00
CA ILE A 3 1.06 0.73 -14.87
C ILE A 3 2.59 0.85 -14.80
N PHE A 4 3.17 0.66 -13.61
CA PHE A 4 4.61 0.84 -13.39
C PHE A 4 5.47 -0.16 -14.19
N GLY A 5 5.01 -1.42 -14.33
CA GLY A 5 5.71 -2.43 -15.12
C GLY A 5 5.88 -2.00 -16.59
N PRO A 6 4.77 -1.72 -17.30
CA PRO A 6 4.82 -1.17 -18.65
C PRO A 6 5.64 0.12 -18.75
N PHE A 7 5.46 1.07 -17.83
CA PHE A 7 6.22 2.31 -17.81
C PHE A 7 7.73 2.08 -17.76
N ARG A 8 8.21 1.22 -16.84
CA ARG A 8 9.63 0.88 -16.72
C ARG A 8 10.19 0.29 -18.01
N SER A 9 9.45 -0.62 -18.64
CA SER A 9 9.85 -1.24 -19.90
C SER A 9 9.96 -0.22 -21.04
N TYR A 10 8.96 0.65 -21.18
CA TYR A 10 8.98 1.70 -22.20
C TYR A 10 10.07 2.73 -21.93
N TYR A 11 10.30 3.10 -20.68
CA TYR A 11 11.35 4.03 -20.30
C TYR A 11 12.74 3.51 -20.71
N TYR A 12 13.06 2.25 -20.41
CA TYR A 12 14.34 1.68 -20.82
C TYR A 12 14.49 1.58 -22.34
N CYS A 13 13.42 1.23 -23.05
CA CYS A 13 13.43 1.21 -24.51
C CYS A 13 13.69 2.61 -25.10
N GLU A 14 13.01 3.64 -24.59
CA GLU A 14 13.22 5.02 -25.04
C GLU A 14 14.60 5.57 -24.63
N CYS A 15 15.13 5.18 -23.47
CA CYS A 15 16.51 5.49 -23.08
C CYS A 15 17.52 4.87 -24.06
N ALA A 16 17.36 3.59 -24.41
CA ALA A 16 18.24 2.92 -25.35
C ALA A 16 18.23 3.60 -26.73
N LYS A 17 17.05 3.97 -27.23
CA LYS A 17 16.91 4.74 -28.47
C LYS A 17 17.56 6.11 -28.37
N PHE A 18 17.34 6.82 -27.27
CA PHE A 18 17.89 8.16 -27.08
C PHE A 18 19.43 8.14 -27.08
N ILE A 19 20.05 7.15 -26.42
CA ILE A 19 21.51 7.00 -26.40
C ILE A 19 22.05 6.66 -27.80
N GLN A 20 21.31 5.89 -28.59
CA GLN A 20 21.68 5.58 -29.99
C GLN A 20 21.57 6.80 -30.91
N GLU A 21 20.57 7.66 -30.68
CA GLU A 21 20.36 8.89 -31.46
C GLU A 21 21.35 10.00 -31.08
N HIS A 22 21.77 10.05 -29.81
CA HIS A 22 22.62 11.10 -29.23
C HIS A 22 23.95 10.55 -28.73
N ILE A 23 24.74 10.00 -29.64
CA ILE A 23 26.06 9.42 -29.31
C ILE A 23 27.03 10.54 -28.92
N GLY A 24 27.64 10.43 -27.74
CA GLY A 24 28.64 11.39 -27.25
C GLY A 24 28.07 12.62 -26.55
N GLU A 25 26.75 12.75 -26.45
CA GLU A 25 26.10 13.81 -25.69
C GLU A 25 25.89 13.39 -24.22
N THR A 26 26.15 14.30 -23.28
CA THR A 26 25.85 14.08 -21.87
C THR A 26 24.35 14.21 -21.63
N VAL A 27 23.73 13.14 -21.12
CA VAL A 27 22.30 13.13 -20.78
C VAL A 27 22.02 14.12 -19.66
N THR A 28 21.25 15.17 -19.96
CA THR A 28 20.82 16.16 -18.97
C THR A 28 19.50 15.77 -18.30
N LYS A 29 19.19 16.39 -17.15
CA LYS A 29 17.91 16.19 -16.45
C LYS A 29 16.68 16.46 -17.32
N PHE A 30 16.77 17.41 -18.25
CA PHE A 30 15.68 17.74 -19.17
C PHE A 30 15.44 16.64 -20.21
N MET A 31 16.51 16.01 -20.69
CA MET A 31 16.43 14.85 -21.59
C MET A 31 15.78 13.66 -20.87
N MET A 32 16.16 13.38 -19.63
CA MET A 32 15.51 12.35 -18.81
C MET A 32 14.01 12.60 -18.65
N ALA A 33 13.62 13.85 -18.34
CA ALA A 33 12.21 14.22 -18.25
C ALA A 33 11.47 14.01 -19.59
N LYS A 34 12.09 14.37 -20.72
CA LYS A 34 11.51 14.16 -22.06
C LYS A 34 11.32 12.68 -22.37
N ILE A 35 12.28 11.84 -22.04
CA ILE A 35 12.20 10.37 -22.20
C ILE A 35 11.09 9.80 -21.30
N ALA A 36 11.03 10.26 -20.05
CA ALA A 36 9.98 9.85 -19.10
C ALA A 36 8.58 10.23 -19.61
N CYS A 37 8.40 11.42 -20.15
CA CYS A 37 7.13 11.83 -20.77
C CYS A 37 6.73 10.92 -21.94
N LYS A 38 7.67 10.58 -22.83
CA LYS A 38 7.40 9.64 -23.94
C LYS A 38 6.96 8.27 -23.44
N ALA A 39 7.65 7.72 -22.43
CA ALA A 39 7.32 6.44 -21.83
C ALA A 39 5.98 6.49 -21.07
N TYR A 40 5.70 7.60 -20.38
CA TYR A 40 4.47 7.81 -19.63
C TYR A 40 3.24 7.77 -20.53
N LEU A 41 3.27 8.48 -21.66
CA LEU A 41 2.15 8.48 -22.62
C LEU A 41 1.88 7.09 -23.21
N LYS A 42 2.90 6.23 -23.34
CA LYS A 42 2.74 4.84 -23.78
C LYS A 42 2.23 3.91 -22.67
N ALA A 43 2.60 4.18 -21.42
CA ALA A 43 2.23 3.35 -20.29
C ALA A 43 0.82 3.66 -19.76
N MET A 44 0.43 4.94 -19.74
CA MET A 44 -0.84 5.44 -19.23
C MET A 44 -1.97 5.31 -20.26
N VAL A 45 -2.14 4.11 -20.82
CA VAL A 45 -3.26 3.78 -21.70
C VAL A 45 -4.41 3.15 -20.90
N PRO A 46 -5.67 3.35 -21.31
CA PRO A 46 -6.84 2.81 -20.60
C PRO A 46 -6.74 1.31 -20.32
N ALA A 47 -6.17 0.53 -21.23
CA ALA A 47 -5.97 -0.91 -21.06
C ALA A 47 -5.13 -1.25 -19.82
N ASN A 48 -4.01 -0.56 -19.60
CA ASN A 48 -3.12 -0.78 -18.46
C ASN A 48 -3.75 -0.30 -17.14
N ILE A 49 -4.54 0.78 -17.21
CA ILE A 49 -5.27 1.34 -16.07
C ILE A 49 -6.38 0.36 -15.63
N VAL A 50 -7.19 -0.12 -16.57
CA VAL A 50 -8.27 -1.09 -16.35
C VAL A 50 -7.72 -2.40 -15.78
N ALA A 51 -6.57 -2.88 -16.28
CA ALA A 51 -5.91 -4.05 -15.70
C ALA A 51 -5.51 -3.86 -14.22
N GLY A 52 -5.24 -2.61 -13.82
CA GLY A 52 -5.03 -2.24 -12.42
C GLY A 52 -6.30 -2.33 -11.60
N PHE A 53 -7.39 -1.73 -12.09
CA PHE A 53 -8.70 -1.75 -11.43
C PHE A 53 -9.31 -3.14 -11.32
N ARG A 54 -9.00 -4.04 -12.26
CA ARG A 54 -9.46 -5.42 -12.20
C ARG A 54 -8.91 -6.16 -10.98
N LYS A 55 -7.66 -5.85 -10.58
CA LYS A 55 -7.02 -6.48 -9.41
C LYS A 55 -7.58 -5.98 -8.08
N THR A 56 -8.16 -4.78 -8.08
CA THR A 56 -8.77 -4.18 -6.89
C THR A 56 -10.28 -4.42 -6.81
N GLY A 57 -10.86 -5.12 -7.79
CA GLY A 57 -12.32 -5.32 -7.89
C GLY A 57 -13.11 -4.04 -8.21
N ILE A 58 -12.44 -2.94 -8.58
CA ILE A 58 -13.09 -1.65 -8.88
C ILE A 58 -13.76 -1.71 -10.26
N PHE A 59 -13.06 -2.25 -11.25
CA PHE A 59 -13.58 -2.34 -12.62
C PHE A 59 -13.07 -3.60 -13.35
N PRO A 60 -13.97 -4.46 -13.86
CA PRO A 60 -15.42 -4.50 -13.56
C PRO A 60 -15.67 -4.63 -12.05
N CYS A 61 -16.80 -4.10 -11.56
CA CYS A 61 -17.13 -4.15 -10.13
C CYS A 61 -17.30 -5.62 -9.70
N CYS A 62 -16.31 -6.14 -8.97
CA CYS A 62 -16.24 -7.53 -8.55
C CYS A 62 -15.51 -7.60 -7.20
N PRO A 63 -16.25 -7.51 -6.07
CA PRO A 63 -15.67 -7.53 -4.73
C PRO A 63 -14.83 -8.78 -4.43
N GLU A 64 -15.17 -9.91 -5.06
CA GLU A 64 -14.49 -11.20 -4.93
C GLU A 64 -13.09 -11.20 -5.56
N ALA A 65 -12.76 -10.20 -6.38
CA ALA A 65 -11.44 -10.08 -6.99
C ALA A 65 -10.33 -9.79 -5.97
N VAL A 66 -10.68 -9.27 -4.79
CA VAL A 66 -9.74 -9.00 -3.70
C VAL A 66 -9.80 -10.16 -2.68
N PRO A 67 -8.69 -10.86 -2.40
CA PRO A 67 -8.66 -11.92 -1.40
C PRO A 67 -9.03 -11.39 -0.01
N ALA A 68 -9.84 -12.14 0.75
CA ALA A 68 -10.28 -11.77 2.10
C ALA A 68 -9.09 -11.39 3.00
N ASP A 69 -7.99 -12.15 2.93
CA ASP A 69 -6.73 -11.93 3.65
C ASP A 69 -6.17 -10.50 3.50
N LYS A 70 -6.45 -9.83 2.36
CA LYS A 70 -5.99 -8.47 2.07
C LYS A 70 -6.99 -7.38 2.45
N LEU A 71 -8.22 -7.76 2.79
CA LEU A 71 -9.26 -6.87 3.28
C LEU A 71 -9.22 -6.72 4.80
N TYR A 72 -8.59 -7.66 5.51
CA TYR A 72 -8.45 -7.56 6.96
C TYR A 72 -7.54 -6.40 7.37
N PRO A 73 -7.87 -5.69 8.46
CA PRO A 73 -7.00 -4.67 9.02
C PRO A 73 -5.70 -5.31 9.52
N SER A 74 -4.59 -4.59 9.42
CA SER A 74 -3.27 -5.04 9.91
C SER A 74 -3.24 -5.24 11.42
N GLU A 75 -4.08 -4.48 12.14
CA GLU A 75 -4.33 -4.66 13.56
C GLU A 75 -5.85 -4.64 13.76
N THR A 76 -6.39 -5.69 14.36
CA THR A 76 -7.78 -5.65 14.83
C THR A 76 -7.81 -4.78 16.07
N PHE A 77 -8.48 -3.62 16.02
CA PHE A 77 -8.80 -2.88 17.24
C PHE A 77 -9.67 -3.79 18.13
N ARG A 78 -9.03 -4.37 19.15
CA ARG A 78 -9.68 -5.21 20.13
C ARG A 78 -10.00 -4.33 21.34
N GLU A 79 -11.28 -4.03 21.56
CA GLU A 79 -11.77 -3.45 22.82
C GLU A 79 -11.59 -4.38 24.03
N THR A 80 -10.86 -5.50 23.91
CA THR A 80 -10.58 -6.38 25.05
C THR A 80 -9.58 -5.79 26.04
N SER A 81 -8.77 -4.81 25.65
CA SER A 81 -7.76 -4.22 26.55
C SER A 81 -8.38 -3.40 27.69
N SER A 82 -9.50 -2.73 27.45
CA SER A 82 -10.18 -1.90 28.47
C SER A 82 -10.91 -2.76 29.51
N LEU A 83 -11.56 -3.85 29.07
CA LEU A 83 -12.33 -4.74 29.94
C LEU A 83 -11.39 -5.56 30.84
N LEU A 84 -10.28 -6.08 30.29
CA LEU A 84 -9.27 -6.78 31.07
C LEU A 84 -8.62 -5.86 32.11
N LYS A 85 -8.34 -4.61 31.74
CA LYS A 85 -7.80 -3.61 32.67
C LYS A 85 -8.80 -3.24 33.78
N ILE A 86 -10.10 -3.20 33.48
CA ILE A 86 -11.15 -2.99 34.49
C ILE A 86 -11.25 -4.20 35.45
N ILE A 87 -11.15 -5.43 34.93
CA ILE A 87 -11.20 -6.65 35.74
C ILE A 87 -9.98 -6.74 36.67
N GLU A 88 -8.77 -6.43 36.17
CA GLU A 88 -7.55 -6.39 37.00
C GLU A 88 -7.64 -5.32 38.09
N LEU A 89 -8.16 -4.13 37.77
CA LEU A 89 -8.35 -3.05 38.75
C LEU A 89 -9.43 -3.38 39.78
N LYS A 90 -10.46 -4.15 39.42
CA LYS A 90 -11.47 -4.64 40.38
C LYS A 90 -10.89 -5.71 41.30
N SER A 91 -10.19 -6.70 40.74
CA SER A 91 -9.55 -7.77 41.50
C SER A 91 -8.53 -7.24 42.51
N GLY A 92 -7.73 -6.24 42.12
CA GLY A 92 -6.79 -5.58 43.01
C GLY A 92 -7.45 -4.78 44.15
N LYS A 93 -8.64 -4.19 43.93
CA LYS A 93 -9.37 -3.44 44.96
C LYS A 93 -10.03 -4.35 45.99
N GLU A 94 -10.60 -5.47 45.56
CA GLU A 94 -11.23 -6.46 46.46
C GLU A 94 -10.20 -7.13 47.39
N ALA A 95 -8.97 -7.35 46.92
CA ALA A 95 -7.88 -7.86 47.75
C ALA A 95 -7.43 -6.87 48.84
N VAL A 96 -7.47 -5.56 48.54
CA VAL A 96 -7.12 -4.49 49.48
C VAL A 96 -8.22 -4.27 50.53
N GLU A 97 -9.48 -4.52 50.18
CA GLU A 97 -10.62 -4.39 51.10
C GLU A 97 -10.66 -5.54 52.11
N LYS A 98 -10.38 -6.78 51.69
CA LYS A 98 -10.27 -7.95 52.59
C LYS A 98 -9.17 -7.82 53.64
N LEU A 99 -8.08 -7.13 53.31
CA LEU A 99 -6.97 -6.86 54.24
C LEU A 99 -7.32 -5.80 55.30
N LYS A 100 -8.37 -4.98 55.08
CA LYS A 100 -8.87 -4.02 56.08
C LYS A 100 -9.87 -4.66 57.05
N ASP A 101 -10.64 -5.64 56.59
CA ASP A 101 -11.61 -6.35 57.44
C ASP A 101 -10.95 -7.31 58.44
N GLU A 102 -9.73 -7.78 58.17
CA GLU A 102 -8.95 -8.63 59.09
C GLU A 102 -8.17 -7.82 60.16
N GLN A 103 -8.18 -6.49 60.08
CA GLN A 103 -7.45 -5.59 61.00
C GLN A 103 -8.40 -4.76 61.89
N SER A 104 -9.70 -5.11 61.96
CA SER A 104 -10.69 -4.48 62.84
C SER A 104 -11.28 -5.44 63.86
#